data_AF-A0A7Z0LSI7-F1
#
_entry.id   AF-A0A7Z0LSI7-F1
#
_cell.length_a   1.000
_cell.length_b   1.000
_cell.length_c   1.000
_cell.angle_alpha   90.00
_cell.angle_beta   90.00
_cell.angle_gamma   90.00
#
_symmetry.space_group_name_H-M   'P 1'
#
loop_
_entity.id
_entity.type
_entity.pdbx_description
1 polymer ?
#
loop_
_entity_poly.entity_id
_entity_poly.type
_entity_poly.pdbx_seq_one_letter_code
_entity_poly.pdbx_strand_id
1 'polypeptide(L)' 'MNIASIAGYWSRRINEEHRMVYKITDDALLIALLRYHY' A
#
# COMPACT_ATOMS: atom_id res chain seq x y z
N MET A 1 9.35 17.22 -15.61
CA MET A 1 9.70 15.79 -15.51
C MET A 1 9.10 15.26 -14.22
N ASN A 2 7.86 14.76 -14.28
CA ASN A 2 7.10 14.36 -13.09
C ASN A 2 7.45 12.90 -12.75
N ILE A 3 8.33 12.71 -11.78
CA ILE A 3 8.57 11.40 -11.19
C ILE A 3 7.38 11.07 -10.29
N ALA A 4 6.30 10.57 -10.86
CA ALA A 4 5.24 9.89 -10.11
C ALA A 4 5.78 8.54 -9.60
N SER A 5 6.79 8.60 -8.74
CA SER A 5 7.22 7.46 -7.96
C SER A 5 6.21 7.26 -6.84
N ILE A 6 6.04 6.01 -6.43
CA ILE A 6 5.24 5.52 -5.30
C ILE A 6 5.62 6.14 -3.93
N ALA A 7 6.31 7.29 -3.92
CA ALA A 7 6.74 8.06 -2.77
C ALA A 7 5.58 8.27 -1.79
N GLY A 8 5.63 7.53 -0.67
CA GLY A 8 4.66 7.61 0.41
C GLY A 8 3.70 6.42 0.54
N TYR A 9 3.80 5.40 -0.30
CA TYR A 9 3.12 4.11 -0.04
C TYR A 9 4.09 3.10 0.58
N TRP A 10 3.61 2.39 1.59
CA TRP A 10 4.30 1.30 2.25
C TRP A 10 3.78 -0.04 1.74
N SER A 11 4.67 -1.05 1.73
CA SER A 11 4.29 -2.44 1.46
C SER A 11 4.56 -3.29 2.69
N ARG A 12 3.55 -4.04 3.13
CA ARG A 12 3.66 -5.04 4.19
C ARG A 12 3.33 -6.42 3.62
N ARG A 13 4.18 -7.41 3.93
CA ARG A 13 3.87 -8.81 3.65
C ARG A 13 2.81 -9.29 4.63
N ILE A 14 1.76 -9.92 4.10
CA ILE A 14 0.77 -10.60 4.94
C ILE A 14 1.16 -12.09 5.07
N ASN A 15 1.61 -12.68 3.97
CA ASN A 15 2.24 -14.01 3.93
C ASN A 15 3.34 -14.02 2.85
N GLU A 16 3.80 -15.20 2.44
CA GLU A 16 4.86 -15.35 1.44
C GLU A 16 4.45 -14.86 0.04
N GLU A 17 3.16 -14.95 -0.29
CA GLU A 17 2.61 -14.63 -1.61
C GLU A 17 1.96 -13.24 -1.69
N HIS A 18 1.32 -12.81 -0.59
CA HIS A 18 0.44 -11.65 -0.57
C HIS A 18 1.08 -10.45 0.12
N ARG A 19 0.84 -9.28 -0.49
CA ARG A 19 1.29 -7.99 0.02
C ARG A 19 0.14 -7.02 0.07
N MET A 20 0.08 -6.27 1.16
CA MET A 20 -0.74 -5.09 1.26
C MET A 20 0.11 -3.87 0.87
N VAL A 21 -0.46 -2.99 0.04
CA VAL A 21 0.12 -1.70 -0.28
C VAL A 21 -0.82 -0.62 0.23
N TYR A 22 -0.30 0.25 1.10
CA TYR A 22 -1.11 1.24 1.78
C TYR A 22 -0.35 2.54 2.01
N LYS A 23 -1.09 3.61 2.27
CA LYS A 23 -0.58 4.91 2.68
C LYS A 23 -1.38 5.40 3.89
N ILE A 24 -0.67 5.72 4.96
CA ILE A 24 -1.21 6.48 6.08
C ILE A 24 -1.13 7.96 5.72
N THR A 25 -2.25 8.66 5.89
CA THR A 25 -2.34 10.12 5.96
C THR A 25 -2.84 10.49 7.36
N ASP A 26 -2.84 11.79 7.68
CA ASP A 26 -3.27 12.25 9.01
C ASP A 26 -4.70 11.80 9.37
N ASP A 27 -5.58 11.76 8.36
CA ASP A 27 -7.01 11.47 8.58
C ASP A 27 -7.46 10.07 8.12
N ALA A 28 -6.60 9.31 7.44
CA ALA A 28 -7.04 8.11 6.73
C ALA A 28 -5.95 7.07 6.47
N LEU A 29 -6.39 5.83 6.30
CA LEU A 29 -5.59 4.73 5.76
C LEU A 29 -6.07 4.41 4.34
N LEU A 30 -5.26 4.74 3.35
CA LEU A 30 -5.54 4.46 1.94
C LEU A 30 -4.96 3.09 1.57
N ILE A 31 -5.80 2.19 1.05
CA ILE A 31 -5.38 0.87 0.59
C ILE A 31 -5.34 0.87 -0.94
N ALA A 32 -4.16 0.75 -1.52
CA ALA A 32 -3.97 0.69 -2.96
C ALA A 32 -4.06 -0.75 -3.49
N LEU A 33 -3.65 -1.74 -2.68
CA LEU A 33 -3.74 -3.15 -3.03
C LEU A 33 -3.92 -4.00 -1.78
N LEU A 34 -4.98 -4.81 -1.78
CA LEU A 34 -5.25 -5.87 -0.82
C LEU A 34 -6.09 -6.93 -1.53
N ARG A 35 -5.47 -8.05 -1.91
CA ARG A 35 -6.15 -9.14 -2.62
C ARG A 35 -6.29 -10.35 -1.72
N TYR A 36 -7.43 -11.03 -1.81
CA TYR A 36 -7.69 -12.33 -1.17
C TYR A 36 -7.51 -12.37 0.36
N HIS A 37 -7.82 -11.27 1.03
CA HIS A 37 -7.96 -11.22 2.49
C HIS A 37 -9.41 -10.89 2.82
N TYR A 38 -10.14 -11.88 3.33
CA TYR A 38 -11.51 -11.79 3.86
C TYR A 38 -11.50 -12.11 5.35
#